data_AF-B4VN85-F1
#
_entry.id   AF-B4VN85-F1
#
_cell.length_a   1.000
_cell.length_b   1.000
_cell.length_c   1.000
_cell.angle_alpha   90.00
_cell.angle_beta   90.00
_cell.angle_gamma   90.00
#
_symmetry.space_group_name_H-M   'P 1'
#
loop_
_entity.id
_entity.type
_entity.pdbx_description
1 polymer ?
#
loop_
_entity_poly.entity_id
_entity_poly.type
_entity_poly.pdbx_seq_one_letter_code
_entity_poly.pdbx_strand_id
1 'polypeptide(L)' 'MVHIRFEGRSYDIPENQLGIQVGMRDSVVKERIAQYFEVGRDRLTDYVIDRRPSGDLIIRPEAVYG' A
#
# COMPACT_ATOMS: atom_id res chain seq x y z
N MET A 1 2.04 -5.61 -9.59
CA MET A 1 0.81 -4.78 -9.45
C MET A 1 0.61 -4.43 -7.99
N VAL A 2 0.06 -3.24 -7.66
CA VAL A 2 -0.24 -2.86 -6.27
C VAL A 2 -1.75 -2.87 -6.04
N HIS A 3 -2.21 -3.84 -5.25
CA HIS A 3 -3.59 -3.97 -4.81
C HIS A 3 -3.76 -3.26 -3.46
N ILE A 4 -4.56 -2.19 -3.41
CA ILE A 4 -4.74 -1.37 -2.20
C ILE A 4 -6.19 -1.38 -1.77
N ARG A 5 -6.47 -1.86 -0.56
CA ARG A 5 -7.75 -1.69 0.15
C ARG A 5 -7.65 -0.42 1.00
N PHE A 6 -8.27 0.68 0.58
CA PHE A 6 -8.23 1.96 1.29
C PHE A 6 -9.65 2.48 1.54
N GLU A 7 -9.96 2.80 2.81
CA GLU A 7 -11.28 3.33 3.24
C GLU A 7 -12.49 2.56 2.67
N GLY A 8 -12.42 1.23 2.70
CA GLY A 8 -13.50 0.35 2.23
C GLY A 8 -13.57 0.16 0.71
N ARG A 9 -12.68 0.80 -0.06
CA ARG A 9 -12.55 0.65 -1.52
C ARG A 9 -11.29 -0.13 -1.88
N SER A 10 -11.31 -0.78 -3.03
CA SER A 10 -10.16 -1.51 -3.57
C SER A 10 -9.67 -0.82 -4.83
N TYR A 11 -8.35 -0.71 -4.98
CA TYR A 11 -7.68 -0.07 -6.11
C TYR A 11 -6.56 -0.98 -6.62
N ASP A 12 -6.46 -1.09 -7.95
CA ASP A 12 -5.36 -1.79 -8.61
C ASP A 12 -4.53 -0.75 -9.37
N ILE A 13 -3.33 -0.48 -8.87
CA ILE A 13 -2.47 0.58 -9.39
C ILE A 13 -1.13 -0.02 -9.82
N PRO A 14 -0.66 0.26 -11.05
CA PRO A 14 0.68 -0.11 -11.49
C PRO A 14 1.79 0.46 -10.59
N GLU A 15 2.82 -0.34 -10.30
CA GLU A 15 3.93 0.06 -9.42
C GLU A 15 4.67 1.30 -9.94
N ASN A 16 4.81 1.40 -11.27
CA ASN A 16 5.45 2.54 -11.92
C ASN A 16 4.67 3.85 -11.74
N GLN A 17 3.33 3.79 -11.65
CA GLN A 17 2.49 4.96 -11.38
C GLN A 17 2.64 5.45 -9.94
N LEU A 18 2.92 4.54 -9.00
CA LEU A 18 3.22 4.87 -7.59
C LEU A 18 4.72 5.16 -7.36
N GLY A 19 5.58 4.95 -8.36
CA GLY A 19 7.03 5.02 -8.19
C GLY A 19 7.57 4.02 -7.16
N ILE A 20 6.92 2.86 -7.03
CA ILE A 20 7.33 1.78 -6.12
C ILE A 20 8.27 0.84 -6.87
N GLN A 21 9.34 0.42 -6.21
CA GLN A 21 10.29 -0.56 -6.71
C GLN A 21 10.39 -1.76 -5.77
N VAL A 22 10.75 -2.91 -6.33
CA VAL A 22 11.04 -4.12 -5.56
C VAL A 22 12.12 -3.82 -4.50
N GLY A 23 11.89 -4.26 -3.26
CA GLY A 23 12.83 -4.06 -2.15
C GLY A 23 12.71 -2.70 -1.46
N MET A 24 11.83 -1.79 -1.91
CA MET A 24 11.52 -0.59 -1.13
C MET A 24 10.99 -0.97 0.26
N ARG A 25 11.45 -0.25 1.28
CA ARG A 25 10.98 -0.40 2.66
C ARG A 25 9.50 -0.03 2.76
N ASP A 26 8.78 -0.70 3.63
CA ASP A 26 7.33 -0.50 3.88
C ASP A 26 7.00 0.97 4.17
N SER A 27 7.86 1.63 4.95
CA SER A 27 7.76 3.05 5.26
C SER A 27 7.80 3.96 4.04
N VAL A 28 8.57 3.60 3.02
CA VAL A 28 8.67 4.35 1.76
C VAL A 28 7.47 4.03 0.87
N VAL A 29 7.04 2.77 0.82
CA VAL A 29 5.84 2.36 0.08
C VAL A 29 4.60 3.08 0.60
N LYS A 30 4.41 3.12 1.94
CA LYS A 30 3.31 3.87 2.57
C LYS A 30 3.37 5.37 2.24
N GLU A 31 4.56 5.96 2.20
CA GLU A 31 4.72 7.37 1.80
C GLU A 31 4.25 7.63 0.37
N ARG A 32 4.63 6.77 -0.58
CA ARG A 32 4.23 6.89 -1.99
C ARG A 32 2.70 6.78 -2.16
N ILE A 33 2.09 5.90 -1.39
CA ILE A 33 0.64 5.69 -1.44
C ILE A 33 -0.10 6.87 -0.81
N ALA A 34 0.39 7.39 0.32
CA ALA A 34 -0.17 8.58 0.95
C ALA A 34 -0.14 9.78 -0.02
N GLN A 35 0.99 9.98 -0.72
CA GLN A 35 1.13 11.00 -1.76
C GLN A 35 0.15 10.80 -2.90
N TYR A 36 -0.02 9.57 -3.39
CA TYR A 36 -0.95 9.26 -4.49
C TYR A 36 -2.41 9.52 -4.14
N PHE A 37 -2.83 9.18 -2.92
CA PHE A 37 -4.19 9.45 -2.44
C PHE A 37 -4.39 10.85 -1.87
N GLU A 38 -3.34 11.68 -1.84
CA GLU A 38 -3.35 13.03 -1.27
C GLU A 38 -3.80 13.05 0.21
N VAL A 39 -3.36 12.06 0.98
CA VAL A 39 -3.67 11.90 2.40
C VAL A 39 -2.42 11.96 3.27
N GLY A 40 -2.61 12.20 4.57
CA GLY A 40 -1.55 12.08 5.56
C GLY A 40 -1.06 10.63 5.69
N ARG A 41 0.25 10.44 5.87
CA ARG A 41 0.89 9.12 6.05
C ARG A 41 0.33 8.35 7.25
N ASP A 42 -0.13 9.07 8.26
CA ASP A 42 -0.77 8.55 9.47
C ASP A 42 -1.99 7.66 9.15
N ARG A 43 -2.70 7.92 8.04
CA ARG A 43 -3.82 7.09 7.56
C ARG A 43 -3.41 5.66 7.18
N LEU A 44 -2.12 5.43 6.94
CA LEU A 44 -1.55 4.13 6.55
C LEU A 44 -0.73 3.49 7.67
N THR A 45 -0.76 4.05 8.90
CA THR A 45 0.02 3.54 10.05
C THR A 45 -0.25 2.06 10.27
N ASP A 46 -1.52 1.68 10.38
CA ASP A 46 -1.96 0.31 10.67
C ASP A 46 -2.15 -0.53 9.41
N TYR A 47 -1.69 -0.06 8.25
CA TYR A 47 -1.79 -0.85 7.02
C TYR A 47 -0.64 -1.85 6.94
N VAL A 48 -0.94 -3.08 6.55
CA VAL A 48 0.03 -4.15 6.30
C VAL A 48 0.35 -4.21 4.82
N ILE A 49 1.62 -4.48 4.48
CA ILE A 49 2.10 -4.67 3.11
C ILE A 49 2.53 -6.13 2.95
N ASP A 50 1.72 -6.90 2.25
CA ASP A 50 2.03 -8.29 1.91
C ASP A 50 2.72 -8.33 0.54
N ARG A 51 3.96 -8.83 0.50
CA ARG A 51 4.76 -8.99 -0.73
C ARG A 51 4.60 -10.39 -1.28
N ARG A 52 4.06 -10.54 -2.48
CA ARG A 52 3.87 -11.84 -3.13
C ARG A 52 5.14 -12.26 -3.88
N PRO A 53 5.45 -13.56 -3.97
CA PRO A 53 6.56 -14.06 -4.79
C PRO A 53 6.45 -13.69 -6.29
N SER A 54 5.23 -13.41 -6.78
CA SER A 54 4.99 -12.92 -8.14
C SER A 54 5.52 -11.49 -8.39
N GLY A 55 5.83 -10.74 -7.32
CA GLY A 55 6.18 -9.33 -7.38
C GLY A 55 5.04 -8.39 -6.97
N ASP A 56 3.80 -8.88 -6.90
CA ASP A 56 2.64 -8.06 -6.52
C ASP A 56 2.67 -7.65 -5.04
N LEU A 57 2.11 -6.48 -4.77
CA LEU A 57 1.96 -5.91 -3.43
C LEU A 57 0.48 -5.87 -3.08
N ILE A 58 0.13 -6.37 -1.89
CA ILE A 58 -1.21 -6.24 -1.33
C ILE A 58 -1.12 -5.36 -0.09
N ILE A 59 -1.93 -4.31 -0.06
CA ILE A 59 -1.87 -3.26 0.96
C ILE A 59 -3.26 -3.10 1.54
N ARG A 60 -3.39 -3.35 2.83
CA ARG A 60 -4.69 -3.45 3.50
C ARG A 60 -4.59 -2.99 4.96
N PRO A 61 -5.68 -2.54 5.58
CA PRO A 61 -5.70 -2.37 7.03
C PRO A 61 -5.34 -3.68 7.73
N GLU A 62 -4.62 -3.59 8.84
CA GLU A 62 -4.44 -4.71 9.75
C GLU A 62 -5.81 -5.24 10.18
N ALA A 63 -5.96 -6.57 10.14
CA ALA A 63 -7.19 -7.20 10.59
C ALA A 63 -7.23 -7.16 12.12
N VAL A 64 -8.02 -6.24 12.67
CA VAL A 64 -8.28 -6.19 14.11
C VAL A 64 -9.45 -7.13 14.39
N TYR A 65 -9.16 -8.30 14.96
CA TYR A 65 -10.19 -9.15 15.56
C TYR A 65 -10.53 -8.56 16.94
N GLY A 66 -11.80 -8.16 17.11
CA GLY A 66 -12.37 -7.76 18.40
C GLY A 66 -12.95 -8.92 19.18
#